data_AF-A0A7K5IBL4-F1
#
_entry.id   AF-A0A7K5IBL4-F1
#
_cell.length_a   1.000
_cell.length_b   1.000
_cell.length_c   1.000
_cell.angle_alpha   90.00
_cell.angle_beta   90.00
_cell.angle_gamma   90.00
#
_symmetry.space_group_name_H-M   'P 1'
#
loop_
_entity.id
_entity.type
_entity.pdbx_description
1 polymer ?
#
loop_
_entity_poly.entity_id
_entity_poly.type
_entity_poly.pdbx_seq_one_letter_code
_entity_poly.pdbx_strand_id
1 'polypeptide(L)' 'GEVRCWMEGGVPFHLQSSRGSYYTVVTSRDLDREEVSEYNVTVRASDGGSPPRWSRAVL' A
#
# COMPACT_ATOMS: atom_id res chain seq x y z
N GLY A 1 -16.24 6.87 -8.26
CA GLY A 1 -16.40 6.63 -6.82
C GLY A 1 -15.06 6.89 -6.15
N GLU A 2 -15.08 7.47 -4.95
CA GLU A 2 -13.86 7.62 -4.15
C GLU A 2 -13.43 6.25 -3.62
N VAL A 3 -12.17 5.88 -3.84
CA VAL A 3 -11.56 4.66 -3.31
C VAL A 3 -10.38 5.09 -2.45
N ARG A 4 -10.32 4.56 -1.23
CA ARG A 4 -9.21 4.81 -0.31
C ARG A 4 -8.28 3.63 -0.32
N CYS A 5 -6.99 3.90 -0.52
CA CYS A 5 -5.93 2.90 -0.52
C CYS A 5 -4.96 3.16 0.62
N TRP A 6 -4.51 2.11 1.28
CA TRP A 6 -3.47 2.19 2.31
C TRP A 6 -2.62 0.93 2.30
N MET A 7 -1.42 1.06 2.85
CA MET A 7 -0.53 -0.07 3.09
C MET A 7 -0.82 -0.65 4.46
N GLU A 8 -0.88 -1.98 4.55
CA GLU A 8 -1.01 -2.70 5.82
C GLU A 8 0.36 -3.08 6.36
N GLY A 9 0.48 -3.11 7.69
CA GLY A 9 1.69 -3.52 8.39
C GLY A 9 2.71 -2.41 8.63
N GLY A 10 3.74 -2.73 9.42
CA GLY A 10 4.84 -1.84 9.79
C GLY A 10 6.06 -2.02 8.87
N VAL A 11 5.84 -2.05 7.57
CA VAL A 11 6.92 -2.16 6.58
C VAL A 11 7.50 -0.78 6.25
N PRO A 12 8.78 -0.69 5.85
CA PRO A 12 9.43 0.60 5.59
C PRO A 12 9.02 1.20 4.23
N PHE A 13 7.75 1.11 3.85
CA PHE A 13 7.21 1.65 2.60
C PHE A 13 5.93 2.45 2.85
N HIS A 14 5.65 3.42 1.97
CA HIS A 14 4.41 4.20 1.98
C HIS A 14 3.81 4.32 0.58
N LEU A 15 2.51 4.57 0.53
CA LEU A 15 1.81 4.86 -0.72
C LEU A 15 1.81 6.37 -0.98
N GLN A 16 2.35 6.77 -2.11
CA GLN A 16 2.25 8.13 -2.62
C GLN A 16 1.16 8.18 -3.70
N SER A 17 0.17 9.04 -3.52
CA SER A 17 -0.85 9.27 -4.55
C SER A 17 -0.20 9.85 -5.80
N SER A 18 -0.50 9.27 -6.95
CA SER A 18 -0.14 9.79 -8.27
C SER A 18 -1.38 10.42 -8.93
N ARG A 19 -1.36 10.61 -10.26
CA ARG A 19 -2.48 11.13 -11.03
C ARG A 19 -3.64 10.13 -11.04
N GLY A 20 -4.83 10.56 -10.65
CA GLY A 20 -6.04 9.72 -10.68
C GLY A 20 -6.02 8.62 -9.61
N SER A 21 -6.34 7.39 -9.99
CA SER A 21 -6.41 6.22 -9.09
C SER A 21 -5.10 5.43 -9.00
N TYR A 22 -4.00 5.99 -9.48
CA TYR A 22 -2.68 5.36 -9.46
C TYR A 22 -1.92 5.76 -8.20
N TYR A 23 -1.20 4.80 -7.64
CA TYR A 23 -0.34 4.99 -6.47
C TYR A 23 1.06 4.45 -6.76
N THR A 24 2.06 5.08 -6.17
CA THR A 24 3.45 4.63 -6.22
C THR A 24 3.85 4.14 -4.83
N VAL A 25 4.46 2.97 -4.77
CA VAL A 25 5.11 2.47 -3.54
C VAL A 25 6.49 3.08 -3.46
N VAL A 26 6.77 3.79 -2.38
CA VAL A 26 8.07 4.43 -2.12
C VAL A 26 8.63 3.95 -0.79
N THR A 27 9.95 3.86 -0.70
CA THR A 27 10.64 3.56 0.56
C THR A 27 10.54 4.74 1.52
N SER A 28 10.37 4.45 2.80
CA SER A 28 10.30 5.45 3.89
C SER A 28 11.65 5.71 4.56
N ARG A 29 12.60 4.77 4.38
CA ARG A 29 13.98 4.80 4.86
C ARG A 29 14.86 3.93 3.96
N ASP A 30 16.17 4.02 4.16
CA ASP A 30 17.13 3.13 3.51
C ASP A 30 16.87 1.67 3.89
N LEU A 31 17.08 0.77 2.93
CA LEU A 31 16.91 -0.66 3.10
C LEU A 31 18.27 -1.36 3.08
N ASP A 32 18.44 -2.30 3.98
CA ASP A 32 19.62 -3.16 4.07
C ASP A 32 19.21 -4.59 3.66
N ARG A 33 19.84 -5.12 2.61
CA ARG A 33 19.51 -6.43 2.04
C ARG A 33 20.05 -7.57 2.91
N GLU A 34 21.16 -7.34 3.60
CA GLU A 34 21.77 -8.27 4.53
C GLU A 34 20.93 -8.39 5.81
N GLU A 35 20.26 -7.31 6.24
CA GLU A 35 19.27 -7.36 7.34
C GLU A 35 17.96 -8.03 6.90
N VAL A 36 17.36 -7.58 5.80
CA VAL A 36 16.11 -8.11 5.26
C VAL A 36 16.15 -8.11 3.73
N SER A 37 16.18 -9.31 3.13
CA SER A 37 16.29 -9.46 1.68
C SER A 37 14.97 -9.28 0.93
N GLU A 38 13.82 -9.46 1.60
CA GLU A 38 12.49 -9.50 0.99
C GLU A 38 11.41 -8.95 1.92
N TYR A 39 10.38 -8.32 1.35
CA TYR A 39 9.25 -7.75 2.08
C TYR A 39 7.94 -8.12 1.41
N ASN A 40 7.00 -8.68 2.17
CA ASN A 40 5.62 -8.88 1.71
C ASN A 40 4.82 -7.61 1.95
N VAL A 41 4.57 -6.83 0.89
CA VAL A 41 3.87 -5.55 1.01
C VAL A 41 2.40 -5.75 0.70
N THR A 42 1.53 -5.57 1.70
CA THR A 42 0.08 -5.70 1.49
C THR A 42 -0.56 -4.33 1.29
N VAL A 43 -1.27 -4.16 0.17
CA VAL A 43 -2.08 -2.96 -0.10
C VAL A 43 -3.56 -3.33 0.02
N ARG A 44 -4.32 -2.50 0.73
CA ARG A 44 -5.77 -2.60 0.82
C ARG A 44 -6.43 -1.41 0.14
N ALA A 45 -7.51 -1.68 -0.59
CA ALA A 45 -8.39 -0.68 -1.18
C ALA A 45 -9.82 -0.87 -0.68
N SER A 46 -10.50 0.21 -0.30
CA SER A 46 -11.91 0.20 0.11
C SER A 46 -12.69 1.27 -0.64
N ASP A 47 -13.89 0.92 -1.09
CA ASP A 47 -14.85 1.90 -1.59
C ASP A 47 -15.56 2.63 -0.42
N GLY A 48 -16.26 3.72 -0.75
CA GLY A 48 -17.09 4.49 0.18
C GLY A 48 -18.54 3.99 0.30
N GLY A 49 -18.82 2.74 -0.06
CA GLY A 49 -20.17 2.16 0.03
C GLY A 49 -20.65 1.93 1.47
N SER A 50 -21.93 1.57 1.62
CA SER A 50 -22.51 1.12 2.88
C SER A 50 -23.38 -0.13 2.65
N PRO A 51 -22.92 -1.34 3.02
CA PRO A 51 -21.60 -1.63 3.62
C PRO A 51 -20.46 -1.43 2.61
N PRO A 52 -19.25 -1.05 3.07
CA PRO A 52 -18.10 -0.87 2.18
C PRO A 52 -17.63 -2.23 1.65
N ARG A 53 -17.19 -2.25 0.39
CA ARG A 53 -16.46 -3.39 -0.18
C ARG A 53 -14.98 -3.06 -0.25
N TRP A 54 -14.16 -4.08 -0.04
CA TRP A 54 -12.71 -3.94 -0.04
C TRP A 54 -12.03 -5.13 -0.71
N SER A 55 -10.81 -4.90 -1.17
CA SER A 55 -9.90 -5.93 -1.69
C SER A 55 -8.49 -5.67 -1.19
N ARG A 56 -7.63 -6.69 -1.27
CA ARG A 56 -6.21 -6.59 -0.94
C ARG A 56 -5.35 -7.33 -1.95
N ALA A 57 -4.11 -6.87 -2.11
CA ALA A 57 -3.08 -7.54 -2.89
C ALA A 57 -1.78 -7.55 -2.11
N VAL A 58 -0.97 -8.61 -2.30
CA VAL A 58 0.41 -8.68 -1.82
C VAL A 58 1.31 -8.41 -3.01
N LEU A 59 2.25 -7.49 -2.85
CA LEU A 59 3.30 -7.14 -3.80
C LEU A 59 4.62 -7.80 -3.37
#